data_AF-A0A7Y0GWA2-F1
#
_entry.id   AF-A0A7Y0GWA2-F1
#
_cell.length_a   1.000
_cell.length_b   1.000
_cell.length_c   1.000
_cell.angle_alpha   90.00
_cell.angle_beta   90.00
_cell.angle_gamma   90.00
#
_symmetry.space_group_name_H-M   'P 1'
#
loop_
_entity.id
_entity.type
_entity.pdbx_description
1 polymer ?
#
loop_
_entity_poly.entity_id
_entity_poly.type
_entity_poly.pdbx_seq_one_letter_code
_entity_poly.pdbx_strand_id
1 'polypeptide(L)'
;MSGLARTARLDVLFTGYAADRVAGTVSLIRDGDRVIVVDPGMVPARAAILDPLEQLGVSPGDVTDVVLSHHHPDHTVNIALFGEIPVHDFQAVYHRDSWDARAADGVHLTPSVRLLGVLTTKVRYAVGW
;
A
#
# COMPACT_ATOMS: atom_id res chain seq x y z
N MET A 1 -22.51 -11.29 -18.40
CA MET A 1 -21.66 -11.82 -17.33
C MET A 1 -20.23 -11.84 -17.81
N SER A 2 -19.46 -10.78 -17.52
CA SER A 2 -18.03 -10.74 -17.83
C SER A 2 -17.30 -11.38 -16.66
N GLY A 3 -16.51 -12.43 -16.91
CA GLY A 3 -15.71 -13.09 -15.88
C GLY A 3 -14.75 -12.09 -15.22
N LEU A 4 -14.63 -12.19 -13.89
CA LEU A 4 -13.63 -11.49 -13.09
C LEU A 4 -12.24 -11.89 -13.57
N ALA A 5 -11.66 -11.10 -14.47
CA ALA A 5 -10.28 -11.28 -14.85
C ALA A 5 -9.41 -10.88 -13.66
N ARG A 6 -8.56 -11.81 -13.18
CA ARG A 6 -7.56 -11.59 -12.13
C ARG A 6 -6.45 -10.70 -12.68
N THR A 7 -6.70 -9.40 -12.70
CA THR A 7 -5.83 -8.41 -13.36
C THR A 7 -4.77 -7.83 -12.42
N ALA A 8 -5.00 -7.90 -11.11
CA ALA A 8 -4.08 -7.37 -10.11
C ALA A 8 -2.77 -8.17 -10.06
N ARG A 9 -1.66 -7.45 -10.03
CA ARG A 9 -0.30 -7.97 -9.85
C ARG A 9 0.29 -7.44 -8.56
N LEU A 10 1.01 -8.28 -7.84
CA LEU A 10 1.73 -7.91 -6.62
C LEU A 10 3.23 -8.17 -6.81
N ASP A 11 4.02 -7.18 -6.45
CA ASP A 11 5.47 -7.25 -6.40
C ASP A 11 5.93 -6.84 -4.99
N VAL A 12 6.88 -7.58 -4.41
CA VAL A 12 7.53 -7.17 -3.15
C VAL A 12 8.72 -6.28 -3.51
N LEU A 13 8.65 -5.00 -3.15
CA LEU A 13 9.73 -4.05 -3.39
C LEU A 13 10.88 -4.25 -2.39
N PHE A 14 10.53 -4.52 -1.14
CA PHE A 14 11.49 -4.72 -0.06
C PHE A 14 10.96 -5.72 0.96
N THR A 15 11.76 -6.72 1.34
CA THR A 15 11.43 -7.68 2.39
C THR A 15 11.89 -7.15 3.75
N GLY A 16 10.93 -6.98 4.66
CA GLY A 16 11.19 -6.51 6.02
C GLY A 16 11.97 -7.50 6.89
N TYR A 17 12.46 -7.00 8.03
CA TYR A 17 13.15 -7.78 9.04
C TYR A 17 12.91 -7.20 10.43
N ALA A 18 12.98 -8.04 11.45
CA ALA A 18 12.90 -7.65 12.86
C ALA A 18 13.90 -8.48 13.67
N ALA A 19 15.04 -7.85 13.99
CA ALA A 19 16.10 -8.40 14.84
C ALA A 19 16.81 -7.21 15.52
N ASP A 20 18.13 -7.08 15.38
CA ASP A 20 18.90 -5.93 15.85
C ASP A 20 18.54 -4.62 15.14
N ARG A 21 17.89 -4.72 13.97
CA ARG A 21 17.32 -3.61 13.20
C ARG A 21 15.87 -3.97 12.84
N VAL A 22 15.10 -2.94 12.49
CA VAL A 22 13.68 -3.08 12.10
C VAL A 22 13.45 -2.39 10.76
N ALA A 23 12.75 -3.08 9.87
CA ALA A 23 12.22 -2.54 8.62
C ALA A 23 10.95 -3.31 8.22
N GLY A 24 9.92 -2.60 7.75
CA GLY A 24 8.69 -3.21 7.26
C GLY A 24 8.84 -3.75 5.84
N THR A 25 8.02 -4.73 5.48
CA THR A 25 7.91 -5.16 4.08
C THR A 25 7.15 -4.10 3.28
N VAL A 26 7.69 -3.72 2.14
CA VAL A 26 7.04 -2.78 1.21
C VAL A 26 6.62 -3.55 -0.04
N SER A 27 5.35 -3.41 -0.41
CA SER A 27 4.77 -4.08 -1.60
C SER A 27 4.18 -3.07 -2.57
N LEU A 28 4.19 -3.43 -3.85
CA LEU A 28 3.49 -2.73 -4.92
C LEU A 28 2.35 -3.61 -5.43
N ILE A 29 1.17 -3.03 -5.61
CA ILE A 29 0.03 -3.66 -6.27
C ILE A 29 -0.34 -2.82 -7.50
N ARG A 30 -0.49 -3.46 -8.66
CA ARG A 30 -0.92 -2.81 -9.89
C ARG A 30 -2.16 -3.48 -10.44
N ASP A 31 -3.20 -2.70 -10.73
CA ASP A 31 -4.44 -3.20 -11.31
C ASP A 31 -5.18 -2.11 -12.10
N GLY A 32 -5.23 -2.25 -13.43
CA GLY A 32 -5.75 -1.19 -14.31
C GLY A 32 -4.98 0.11 -14.11
N ASP A 33 -5.70 1.20 -13.83
CA ASP A 33 -5.13 2.53 -13.57
C ASP A 33 -4.72 2.73 -12.10
N ARG A 34 -4.80 1.70 -11.24
CA ARG A 34 -4.37 1.78 -9.83
C ARG A 34 -2.96 1.26 -9.65
N VAL A 35 -2.16 2.06 -8.95
CA VAL A 35 -0.78 1.75 -8.55
C VAL A 35 -0.69 2.01 -7.05
N ILE A 36 -0.68 0.94 -6.25
CA ILE A 36 -0.87 1.01 -4.81
C ILE A 36 0.42 0.58 -4.13
N VAL A 37 0.99 1.44 -3.28
CA VAL A 37 2.11 1.06 -2.40
C VAL A 37 1.57 0.70 -1.03
N VAL A 38 2.05 -0.41 -0.48
CA VAL A 38 1.65 -0.87 0.86
C VAL A 38 2.82 -0.74 1.82
N ASP A 39 2.56 -0.14 2.98
CA ASP A 39 3.48 0.00 4.10
C ASP A 39 4.87 0.59 3.76
N PRO A 40 4.95 1.77 3.11
CA PRO A 40 6.23 2.41 2.83
C PRO A 40 6.83 3.01 4.11
N GLY A 41 7.31 2.16 5.03
CA GLY A 41 7.91 2.59 6.29
C GLY A 41 9.42 2.54 6.31
N MET A 42 10.00 2.21 7.46
CA MET A 42 11.46 2.17 7.64
C MET A 42 12.11 1.14 6.72
N VAL A 43 13.19 1.57 6.05
CA VAL A 43 14.08 0.79 5.19
C VAL A 43 15.52 1.33 5.36
N PRO A 44 16.58 0.57 5.00
CA PRO A 44 17.97 1.03 5.12
C PRO A 44 18.26 2.36 4.40
N ALA A 45 17.62 2.58 3.26
CA ALA A 45 17.67 3.80 2.47
C ALA A 45 16.42 3.89 1.58
N ARG A 46 15.97 5.09 1.23
CA ARG A 46 14.81 5.28 0.32
C ARG A 46 14.98 4.57 -1.03
N ALA A 47 16.22 4.45 -1.51
CA ALA A 47 16.56 3.70 -2.71
C ALA A 47 16.08 2.23 -2.66
N ALA A 48 15.98 1.63 -1.46
CA ALA A 48 15.43 0.27 -1.31
C ALA A 48 13.93 0.16 -1.69
N ILE A 49 13.23 1.29 -1.81
CA ILE A 49 11.86 1.37 -2.33
C ILE A 49 11.87 1.90 -3.77
N LEU A 50 12.63 2.96 -4.03
CA LEU A 50 12.59 3.69 -5.31
C LEU A 50 13.21 2.89 -6.46
N ASP A 51 14.35 2.24 -6.25
CA ASP A 51 15.05 1.50 -7.31
C ASP A 51 14.22 0.30 -7.83
N PRO A 52 13.63 -0.58 -6.99
CA PRO A 52 12.78 -1.65 -7.49
C PRO A 52 11.47 -1.13 -8.12
N LEU A 53 10.95 0.02 -7.66
CA LEU A 53 9.79 0.67 -8.28
C LEU A 53 10.13 1.09 -9.73
N GLU A 54 11.27 1.76 -9.93
CA GLU A 54 11.76 2.18 -11.23
C GLU A 54 12.05 0.99 -12.15
N GLN A 55 12.63 -0.09 -11.64
CA GLN A 55 12.86 -1.34 -12.39
C GLN A 55 11.56 -1.97 -12.91
N LEU A 56 10.44 -1.75 -12.21
CA LEU A 56 9.11 -2.20 -12.62
C LEU A 56 8.41 -1.21 -13.57
N GLY A 57 9.09 -0.13 -13.96
CA GLY A 57 8.59 0.92 -14.85
C GLY A 57 7.61 1.87 -14.19
N VAL A 58 7.66 2.01 -12.87
CA VAL A 58 6.76 2.86 -12.08
C VAL A 58 7.58 3.97 -11.43
N SER A 59 7.20 5.22 -11.64
CA SER A 59 7.74 6.36 -10.90
C SER A 59 6.94 6.61 -9.63
N PRO A 60 7.50 7.30 -8.61
CA PRO A 60 6.73 7.65 -7.42
C PRO A 60 5.48 8.48 -7.71
N GLY A 61 5.49 9.28 -8.78
CA GLY A 61 4.35 10.09 -9.21
C GLY A 61 3.22 9.30 -9.89
N ASP A 62 3.48 8.04 -10.27
CA ASP A 62 2.46 7.15 -10.83
C ASP A 62 1.64 6.44 -9.74
N VAL A 63 2.11 6.47 -8.48
CA VAL A 63 1.43 5.84 -7.34
C VAL A 63 0.14 6.59 -7.06
N THR A 64 -0.98 5.88 -7.05
CA THR A 64 -2.32 6.45 -6.91
C THR A 64 -2.83 6.39 -5.48
N ASP A 65 -2.38 5.40 -4.70
CA ASP A 65 -2.86 5.18 -3.33
C ASP A 65 -1.75 4.57 -2.47
N VAL A 66 -1.77 4.87 -1.16
CA VAL A 66 -1.00 4.14 -0.16
C VAL A 66 -1.95 3.41 0.76
N VAL A 67 -1.64 2.15 1.08
CA VAL A 67 -2.36 1.38 2.10
C VAL A 67 -1.43 1.15 3.28
N LEU A 68 -1.92 1.46 4.47
CA LEU A 68 -1.23 1.20 5.73
C LEU A 68 -1.89 0.00 6.41
N SER A 69 -1.10 -1.01 6.71
CA SER A 69 -1.51 -2.08 7.59
C SER A 69 -1.77 -1.53 8.99
N HIS A 70 -0.89 -0.66 9.52
CA HIS A 70 -1.06 0.06 10.79
C HIS A 70 -0.05 1.21 10.92
N HIS A 71 -0.10 1.97 12.01
CA HIS A 71 0.58 3.27 12.16
C HIS A 71 1.96 3.24 12.84
N HIS A 72 2.67 2.11 12.84
CA HIS A 72 4.05 2.11 13.34
C HIS A 72 5.04 2.70 12.31
N PRO A 73 6.16 3.30 12.74
CA PRO A 73 7.13 3.94 11.84
C PRO A 73 7.70 3.01 10.76
N ASP A 74 7.84 1.72 11.06
CA ASP A 74 8.25 0.69 10.11
C ASP A 74 7.25 0.46 8.97
N HIS A 75 6.07 1.08 9.02
CA HIS A 75 5.07 1.08 7.95
C HIS A 75 4.76 2.47 7.36
N THR A 76 5.16 3.59 8.00
CA THR A 76 4.66 4.94 7.64
C THR A 76 5.72 5.98 7.26
N VAL A 77 6.98 5.80 7.64
CA VAL A 77 8.02 6.86 7.54
C VAL A 77 8.26 7.41 6.12
N ASN A 78 7.95 6.64 5.06
CA ASN A 78 8.19 7.02 3.67
C ASN A 78 6.91 7.26 2.85
N ILE A 79 5.74 7.46 3.48
CA ILE A 79 4.49 7.83 2.77
C ILE A 79 4.69 9.04 1.85
N ALA A 80 5.43 10.06 2.32
CA ALA A 80 5.64 11.31 1.58
C ALA A 80 6.45 11.18 0.28
N LEU A 81 6.96 9.98 -0.06
CA LEU A 81 7.62 9.74 -1.34
C LEU A 81 6.66 9.81 -2.54
N PHE A 82 5.36 9.62 -2.32
CA PHE A 82 4.36 9.39 -3.37
C PHE A 82 3.41 10.58 -3.62
N GLY A 83 3.72 11.76 -3.07
CA GLY A 83 2.93 12.97 -3.25
C GLY A 83 1.66 13.05 -2.39
N GLU A 84 0.74 13.95 -2.78
CA GLU A 84 -0.54 14.18 -2.09
C GLU A 84 -1.62 13.22 -2.61
N ILE A 85 -1.54 11.96 -2.21
CA ILE A 85 -2.45 10.90 -2.64
C ILE A 85 -3.28 10.35 -1.47
N PRO A 86 -4.41 9.66 -1.73
CA PRO A 86 -5.15 8.95 -0.70
C PRO A 86 -4.29 7.94 0.06
N VAL A 87 -4.36 8.00 1.39
CA VAL A 87 -3.77 7.03 2.30
C VAL A 87 -4.89 6.29 3.02
N HIS A 88 -4.97 4.98 2.86
CA HIS A 88 -5.99 4.13 3.46
C HIS A 88 -5.45 3.44 4.71
N ASP A 89 -6.20 3.50 5.80
CA ASP A 89 -5.96 2.67 6.97
C ASP A 89 -7.23 1.86 7.33
N PHE A 90 -7.27 1.28 8.54
CA PHE A 90 -8.37 0.42 8.95
C PHE A 90 -9.70 1.16 9.20
N GLN A 91 -9.67 2.47 9.43
CA GLN A 91 -10.80 3.28 9.88
C GLN A 91 -11.12 4.47 8.98
N ALA A 92 -10.21 4.90 8.12
CA ALA A 92 -10.35 6.12 7.35
C ALA A 92 -9.54 6.12 6.04
N VAL A 93 -9.85 7.13 5.24
CA VAL A 93 -8.98 7.58 4.14
C VAL A 93 -8.51 9.00 4.49
N TYR A 94 -7.21 9.22 4.34
CA TYR A 94 -6.58 10.52 4.52
C TYR A 94 -6.19 11.10 3.17
N HIS A 95 -6.45 12.38 2.96
CA HIS A 95 -5.95 13.10 1.81
C HIS A 95 -5.75 14.57 2.17
N ARG A 96 -4.50 15.04 2.11
CA ARG A 96 -4.09 16.34 2.66
C ARG A 96 -4.47 16.45 4.14
N ASP A 97 -5.40 17.35 4.46
CA ASP A 97 -5.94 17.60 5.79
C ASP A 97 -7.33 16.96 6.00
N SER A 98 -7.85 16.19 5.04
CA SER A 98 -9.12 15.48 5.19
C SER A 98 -8.98 14.17 5.96
N TRP A 99 -10.01 13.88 6.77
CA TRP A 99 -10.21 12.60 7.44
C TRP A 99 -11.59 12.07 7.07
N ASP A 100 -11.64 11.10 6.16
CA ASP A 100 -12.88 10.50 5.70
C ASP A 100 -13.07 9.14 6.38
N ALA A 101 -13.88 9.11 7.45
CA ALA A 101 -14.13 7.91 8.22
C ALA A 101 -14.81 6.82 7.38
N ARG A 102 -14.11 5.70 7.20
CA ARG A 102 -14.53 4.55 6.41
C ARG A 102 -13.75 3.31 6.84
N ALA A 103 -14.44 2.34 7.45
CA ALA A 103 -13.84 1.05 7.78
C ALA A 103 -13.28 0.36 6.53
N ALA A 104 -12.10 -0.25 6.64
CA ALA A 104 -11.44 -0.91 5.51
C ALA A 104 -12.13 -2.21 5.06
N ASP A 105 -12.79 -2.92 5.97
CA ASP A 105 -13.28 -4.27 5.70
C ASP A 105 -14.31 -4.30 4.56
N GLY A 106 -14.02 -5.10 3.54
CA GLY A 106 -14.88 -5.22 2.35
C GLY A 106 -14.73 -4.09 1.33
N VAL A 107 -13.89 -3.09 1.57
CA VAL A 107 -13.64 -2.02 0.59
C VAL A 107 -12.87 -2.58 -0.60
N HIS A 108 -13.40 -2.36 -1.79
CA HIS A 108 -12.72 -2.63 -3.05
C HIS A 108 -12.02 -1.36 -3.56
N LEU A 109 -10.70 -1.39 -3.71
CA LEU A 109 -9.96 -0.35 -4.43
C LEU A 109 -10.06 -0.55 -5.94
N THR A 110 -10.18 -1.83 -6.34
CA THR A 110 -10.54 -2.28 -7.68
C THR A 110 -11.38 -3.57 -7.56
N PRO A 111 -11.96 -4.10 -8.65
CA PRO A 111 -12.60 -5.42 -8.62
C PRO A 111 -11.66 -6.54 -8.12
N SER A 112 -10.35 -6.44 -8.39
CA SER A 112 -9.36 -7.46 -8.01
C SER A 112 -8.61 -7.18 -6.70
N VAL A 113 -8.77 -6.00 -6.09
CA VAL A 113 -8.09 -5.57 -4.85
C VAL A 113 -9.12 -5.17 -3.79
N ARG A 114 -9.14 -5.91 -2.68
CA ARG A 114 -10.05 -5.73 -1.55
C ARG A 114 -9.25 -5.61 -0.26
N LEU A 115 -9.60 -4.59 0.53
CA LEU A 115 -9.09 -4.39 1.87
C LEU A 115 -9.89 -5.26 2.86
N LEU A 116 -9.17 -5.84 3.81
CA LEU A 116 -9.69 -6.71 4.86
C LEU A 116 -9.32 -6.08 6.20
N GLY A 117 -10.32 -5.63 6.94
CA GLY A 117 -10.10 -5.09 8.28
C GLY A 117 -9.91 -6.23 9.27
N VAL A 118 -8.94 -6.13 10.17
CA VAL A 118 -8.77 -7.12 11.26
C VAL A 118 -8.53 -6.40 12.57
N LEU A 119 -9.61 -6.25 13.36
CA LEU A 119 -9.63 -5.53 14.63
C LEU A 119 -9.14 -4.07 14.51
N THR A 120 -9.31 -3.30 15.59
CA THR A 120 -9.32 -1.83 15.62
C THR A 120 -8.00 -1.12 15.26
N THR A 121 -7.01 -1.79 14.66
CA THR A 121 -5.74 -1.15 14.28
C THR A 121 -5.10 -1.68 13.01
N LYS A 122 -5.66 -2.71 12.34
CA LYS A 122 -4.96 -3.41 11.25
C LYS A 122 -5.75 -3.56 9.95
N VAL A 123 -5.08 -3.32 8.82
CA VAL A 123 -5.53 -3.67 7.46
C VAL A 123 -4.70 -4.83 6.92
N ARG A 124 -5.38 -5.75 6.23
CA ARG A 124 -4.79 -6.69 5.28
C ARG A 124 -5.38 -6.39 3.90
N TYR A 125 -4.74 -6.89 2.87
CA TYR A 125 -5.24 -6.84 1.50
C TYR A 125 -5.11 -8.24 0.93
N ALA A 126 -5.93 -8.55 -0.07
CA ALA A 126 -5.65 -9.68 -0.92
C ALA A 126 -5.95 -9.36 -2.38
N VAL A 127 -5.39 -10.21 -3.23
CA VAL A 127 -5.19 -9.98 -4.66
C VAL A 127 -5.65 -11.21 -5.40
N GLY A 128 -6.58 -11.05 -6.34
CA GLY A 128 -7.07 -12.13 -7.21
C GLY A 128 -7.98 -13.13 -6.51
N TRP A 129 -9.29 -12.93 -6.65
CA TRP A 129 -10.35 -13.85 -6.21
C TRP A 129 -11.00 -14.48 -7.44
#